data_AF-A0A1Y1CP82-F1
#
_entry.id   AF-A0A1Y1CP82-F1
#
_cell.length_a   1.000
_cell.length_b   1.000
_cell.length_c   1.000
_cell.angle_alpha   90.00
_cell.angle_beta   90.00
_cell.angle_gamma   90.00
#
_symmetry.space_group_name_H-M   'P 1'
#
loop_
_entity.id
_entity.type
_entity.pdbx_description
1 polymer ?
#
loop_
_entity_poly.entity_id
_entity_poly.type
_entity_poly.pdbx_seq_one_letter_code
_entity_poly.pdbx_strand_id
1 'polypeptide(L)'
;MYLENPSLKKILNSLENHTSTDNSFAFILIGEDSKISLNELVESLNQKNIRFAGGVFPQIIYNEKTSNQGVVIKWICDDSISIYFDSPEIFSRQISKLDSAIFSTAYVLVSGLCSNSSEHLRSLYTYLGNDVKFIGGGVGRIKENNEGILISNDGVFRSGSIVILTKSKATTGALHGWTKLFGPFIATKTEKNFIKELNWENAFVVYQRFLKEVLDIDLDRLNFEENSIHYPFGIYKENKEYIIRDPMKVSEEGYLQCAGSIPENSLIDLMSMGKEDFKSIPKNLITQNINEKSKISDVLIFNCISRANHLNNDFYMELSNLAEEIKNNQSQMNLEGALSIGEIYSSGEGYPEILNKSIVIGLSYTD
;
A
#
# COMPACT_ATOMS: atom_id res chain seq x y z
N MET A 1 13.37 -6.98 -10.29
CA MET A 1 14.53 -6.30 -10.91
C MET A 1 14.50 -4.82 -10.54
N TYR A 2 15.62 -4.26 -10.08
CA TYR A 2 15.76 -2.83 -9.76
C TYR A 2 16.70 -2.11 -10.71
N LEU A 3 16.33 -0.88 -11.08
CA LEU A 3 17.10 0.02 -11.93
C LEU A 3 17.18 1.40 -11.27
N GLU A 4 18.39 1.84 -10.91
CA GLU A 4 18.58 3.19 -10.37
C GLU A 4 18.69 4.23 -11.48
N ASN A 5 17.90 5.32 -11.34
CA ASN A 5 17.80 6.46 -12.27
C ASN A 5 17.92 6.04 -13.76
N PRO A 6 17.07 5.11 -14.23
CA PRO A 6 17.22 4.55 -15.57
C PRO A 6 16.73 5.52 -16.65
N SER A 7 17.37 5.45 -17.82
CA SER A 7 16.78 5.99 -19.05
C SER A 7 15.67 5.07 -19.56
N LEU A 8 14.74 5.61 -20.35
CA LEU A 8 13.70 4.83 -21.02
C LEU A 8 14.30 3.65 -21.80
N LYS A 9 15.40 3.87 -22.54
CA LYS A 9 16.11 2.82 -23.28
C LYS A 9 16.59 1.68 -22.36
N LYS A 10 17.08 2.00 -21.16
CA LYS A 10 17.55 0.99 -20.20
C LYS A 10 16.39 0.14 -19.68
N ILE A 11 15.22 0.76 -19.44
CA ILE A 11 13.99 0.04 -19.05
C ILE A 11 13.56 -0.92 -20.16
N LEU A 12 13.43 -0.42 -21.39
CA LEU A 12 13.00 -1.22 -22.54
C LEU A 12 13.93 -2.42 -22.78
N ASN A 13 15.25 -2.19 -22.80
CA ASN A 13 16.22 -3.27 -22.96
C ASN A 13 16.12 -4.32 -21.84
N SER A 14 15.82 -3.89 -20.61
CA SER A 14 15.69 -4.80 -19.48
C SER A 14 14.44 -5.67 -19.57
N LEU A 15 13.36 -5.14 -20.12
CA LEU A 15 12.11 -5.87 -20.34
C LEU A 15 12.27 -6.88 -21.48
N GLU A 16 12.87 -6.49 -22.61
CA GLU A 16 13.11 -7.38 -23.76
C GLU A 16 14.04 -8.56 -23.45
N ASN A 17 15.06 -8.35 -22.62
CA ASN A 17 15.99 -9.42 -22.23
C ASN A 17 15.35 -10.46 -21.29
N HIS A 18 14.13 -10.23 -20.80
CA HIS A 18 13.40 -11.15 -19.91
C HIS A 18 12.13 -11.75 -20.54
N THR A 19 11.70 -11.29 -21.72
CA THR A 19 10.64 -11.94 -22.52
C THR A 19 11.19 -13.23 -23.14
N SER A 20 11.47 -14.23 -22.33
CA SER A 20 11.84 -15.58 -22.76
C SER A 20 10.62 -16.44 -23.07
N THR A 21 9.42 -16.00 -22.68
CA THR A 21 8.12 -16.52 -23.08
C THR A 21 7.26 -15.39 -23.63
N ASP A 22 6.48 -15.66 -24.69
CA ASP A 22 5.68 -14.69 -25.45
C ASP A 22 4.54 -14.02 -24.64
N ASN A 23 4.47 -14.21 -23.32
CA ASN A 23 3.25 -13.92 -22.58
C ASN A 23 3.44 -13.34 -21.18
N SER A 24 4.64 -12.91 -20.80
CA SER A 24 4.92 -12.37 -19.46
C SER A 24 4.29 -11.01 -19.19
N PHE A 25 3.85 -10.79 -17.94
CA PHE A 25 3.22 -9.54 -17.48
C PHE A 25 4.16 -8.75 -16.57
N ALA A 26 4.53 -7.54 -16.99
CA ALA A 26 5.42 -6.65 -16.24
C ALA A 26 4.63 -5.76 -15.27
N PHE A 27 4.98 -5.83 -13.98
CA PHE A 27 4.50 -4.93 -12.95
C PHE A 27 5.57 -3.89 -12.61
N ILE A 28 5.31 -2.63 -12.93
CA ILE A 28 6.31 -1.55 -12.95
C ILE A 28 6.02 -0.54 -11.82
N LEU A 29 6.97 -0.40 -10.90
CA LEU A 29 6.92 0.57 -9.80
C LEU A 29 7.95 1.67 -10.07
N ILE A 30 7.51 2.93 -10.12
CA ILE A 30 8.33 4.07 -10.55
C ILE A 30 8.45 5.09 -9.42
N GLY A 31 9.67 5.53 -9.12
CA GLY A 31 9.91 6.59 -8.14
C GLY A 31 9.41 7.94 -8.65
N GLU A 32 8.87 8.77 -7.76
CA GLU A 32 8.26 10.04 -8.17
C GLU A 32 9.23 10.98 -8.90
N ASP A 33 10.51 10.99 -8.55
CA ASP A 33 11.53 11.83 -9.17
C ASP A 33 12.24 11.15 -10.37
N SER A 34 11.77 9.98 -10.82
CA SER A 34 12.27 9.34 -12.02
C SER A 34 12.03 10.22 -13.25
N LYS A 35 13.11 10.52 -14.00
CA LYS A 35 13.07 11.38 -15.20
C LYS A 35 12.58 10.62 -16.45
N ILE A 36 11.41 10.01 -16.35
CA ILE A 36 10.81 9.18 -17.40
C ILE A 36 9.46 9.79 -17.79
N SER A 37 9.26 10.04 -19.08
CA SER A 37 7.93 10.38 -19.59
C SER A 37 7.06 9.13 -19.57
N LEU A 38 6.00 9.12 -18.74
CA LEU A 38 5.07 7.99 -18.66
C LEU A 38 4.37 7.72 -19.99
N ASN A 39 4.05 8.76 -20.77
CA ASN A 39 3.44 8.60 -22.09
C ASN A 39 4.40 7.90 -23.05
N GLU A 40 5.66 8.34 -23.12
CA GLU A 40 6.66 7.69 -23.99
C GLU A 40 6.95 6.25 -23.56
N LEU A 41 6.94 5.98 -22.25
CA LEU A 41 7.06 4.63 -21.70
C LEU A 41 5.90 3.75 -22.18
N VAL A 42 4.65 4.17 -21.97
CA VAL A 42 3.46 3.43 -22.38
C VAL A 42 3.45 3.18 -23.89
N GLU A 43 3.71 4.21 -24.71
CA GLU A 43 3.79 4.10 -26.17
C GLU A 43 4.86 3.08 -26.61
N SER A 44 6.05 3.16 -26.01
CA SER A 44 7.16 2.26 -26.36
C SER A 44 6.90 0.81 -25.98
N LEU A 45 6.25 0.58 -24.84
CA LEU A 45 5.87 -0.77 -24.39
C LEU A 45 4.76 -1.36 -25.27
N ASN A 46 3.77 -0.55 -25.65
CA ASN A 46 2.70 -0.96 -26.57
C ASN A 46 3.24 -1.28 -27.97
N GLN A 47 4.18 -0.49 -28.51
CA GLN A 47 4.83 -0.78 -29.80
C GLN A 47 5.58 -2.12 -29.81
N LYS A 48 6.04 -2.57 -28.63
CA LYS A 48 6.75 -3.84 -28.44
C LYS A 48 5.83 -4.98 -28.00
N ASN A 49 4.51 -4.74 -27.92
CA ASN A 49 3.51 -5.69 -27.42
C ASN A 49 3.83 -6.25 -26.02
N ILE A 50 4.50 -5.46 -25.18
CA ILE A 50 4.77 -5.86 -23.79
C ILE A 50 3.49 -5.61 -22.99
N ARG A 51 3.03 -6.62 -22.24
CA ARG A 51 1.90 -6.49 -21.31
C ARG A 51 2.38 -5.93 -19.98
N PHE A 52 1.76 -4.86 -19.51
CA PHE A 52 2.20 -4.21 -18.28
C PHE A 52 1.10 -3.44 -17.57
N ALA A 53 1.33 -3.26 -16.27
CA ALA A 53 0.66 -2.28 -15.45
C ALA A 53 1.62 -1.76 -14.38
N GLY A 54 1.33 -0.60 -13.83
CA GLY A 54 2.24 0.02 -12.87
C GLY A 54 1.75 1.34 -12.32
N GLY A 55 2.60 1.96 -11.51
CA GLY A 55 2.30 3.25 -10.94
C GLY A 55 3.52 3.97 -10.37
N VAL A 56 3.28 5.23 -10.05
CA VAL A 56 4.26 6.14 -9.45
C VAL A 56 4.09 6.14 -7.94
N PHE A 57 5.21 6.06 -7.22
CA PHE A 57 5.26 6.02 -5.77
C PHE A 57 6.25 7.05 -5.24
N PRO A 58 6.08 7.55 -4.00
CA PRO A 58 7.07 8.38 -3.33
C PRO A 58 8.50 7.84 -3.46
N GLN A 59 8.70 6.57 -3.14
CA GLN A 59 9.99 5.89 -3.31
C GLN A 59 9.80 4.42 -3.62
N ILE A 60 10.82 3.81 -4.19
CA ILE A 60 10.90 2.40 -4.52
C ILE A 60 11.86 1.72 -3.55
N ILE A 61 11.53 0.50 -3.12
CA ILE A 61 12.32 -0.28 -2.16
C ILE A 61 13.14 -1.33 -2.93
N TYR A 62 14.43 -1.41 -2.61
CA TYR A 62 15.32 -2.47 -3.05
C TYR A 62 16.25 -2.88 -1.89
N ASN A 63 15.97 -4.05 -1.31
CA ASN A 63 16.60 -4.56 -0.10
C ASN A 63 16.56 -3.51 1.03
N GLU A 64 17.71 -3.17 1.60
CA GLU A 64 17.84 -2.18 2.67
C GLU A 64 17.81 -0.71 2.20
N LYS A 65 17.51 -0.45 0.92
CA LYS A 65 17.56 0.89 0.33
C LYS A 65 16.24 1.34 -0.26
N THR A 66 16.08 2.65 -0.35
CA THR A 66 15.00 3.29 -1.09
C THR A 66 15.52 4.29 -2.10
N SER A 67 14.73 4.58 -3.13
CA SER A 67 15.04 5.59 -4.14
C SER A 67 13.76 6.23 -4.69
N ASN A 68 13.71 7.56 -4.72
CA ASN A 68 12.68 8.33 -5.43
C ASN A 68 12.94 8.40 -6.94
N GLN A 69 14.09 7.95 -7.44
CA GLN A 69 14.43 7.97 -8.88
C GLN A 69 14.50 6.58 -9.51
N GLY A 70 14.40 5.54 -8.68
CA GLY A 70 14.49 4.15 -9.09
C GLY A 70 13.26 3.63 -9.81
N VAL A 71 13.41 2.50 -10.47
CA VAL A 71 12.31 1.70 -11.03
C VAL A 71 12.49 0.26 -10.60
N VAL A 72 11.42 -0.35 -10.10
CA VAL A 72 11.34 -1.81 -9.88
C VAL A 72 10.41 -2.41 -10.91
N ILE A 73 10.85 -3.51 -11.51
CA ILE A 73 10.08 -4.31 -12.47
C ILE A 73 9.98 -5.72 -11.90
N LYS A 74 8.75 -6.16 -11.68
CA LYS A 74 8.41 -7.52 -11.23
C LYS A 74 7.68 -8.24 -12.36
N TRP A 75 7.98 -9.53 -12.53
CA TRP A 75 7.26 -10.38 -13.48
C TRP A 75 6.31 -11.25 -12.68
N ILE A 76 5.00 -11.14 -12.96
CA ILE A 76 3.98 -11.80 -12.15
C ILE A 76 3.67 -13.19 -12.72
N CYS A 77 2.79 -13.27 -13.70
CA CYS A 77 2.45 -14.52 -14.38
C CYS A 77 1.93 -14.22 -15.78
N ASP A 78 2.11 -15.19 -16.67
CA ASP A 78 1.82 -15.03 -18.09
C ASP A 78 0.32 -14.92 -18.40
N ASP A 79 -0.55 -15.41 -17.51
CA ASP A 79 -2.00 -15.34 -17.65
C ASP A 79 -2.64 -14.12 -16.94
N SER A 80 -1.82 -13.18 -16.46
CA SER A 80 -2.29 -12.04 -15.65
C SER A 80 -3.16 -11.06 -16.45
N ILE A 81 -4.33 -10.71 -15.94
CA ILE A 81 -5.23 -9.75 -16.60
C ILE A 81 -5.23 -8.44 -15.81
N SER A 82 -4.92 -7.32 -16.46
CA SER A 82 -5.04 -5.99 -15.85
C SER A 82 -6.35 -5.31 -16.23
N ILE A 83 -7.00 -4.68 -15.26
CA ILE A 83 -8.17 -3.81 -15.46
C ILE A 83 -7.89 -2.47 -14.83
N TYR A 84 -7.97 -1.39 -15.63
CA TYR A 84 -8.09 -0.03 -15.12
C TYR A 84 -9.58 0.32 -14.90
N PHE A 85 -9.88 1.03 -13.81
CA PHE A 85 -11.21 1.59 -13.55
C PHE A 85 -11.14 2.81 -12.63
N ASP A 86 -12.02 3.78 -12.88
CA ASP A 86 -12.21 4.99 -12.07
C ASP A 86 -13.61 5.09 -11.46
N SER A 87 -14.46 4.08 -11.70
CA SER A 87 -15.73 3.92 -11.03
C SER A 87 -16.10 2.44 -10.82
N PRO A 88 -16.93 2.11 -9.80
CA PRO A 88 -17.44 0.77 -9.59
C PRO A 88 -18.19 0.18 -10.80
N GLU A 89 -18.93 1.00 -11.56
CA GLU A 89 -19.69 0.59 -12.74
C GLU A 89 -18.77 0.19 -13.89
N ILE A 90 -17.66 0.93 -14.08
CA ILE A 90 -16.65 0.59 -15.08
C ILE A 90 -15.97 -0.72 -14.73
N PHE A 91 -15.63 -0.94 -13.46
CA PHE A 91 -15.09 -2.22 -13.01
C PHE A 91 -16.08 -3.37 -13.26
N SER A 92 -17.32 -3.23 -12.80
CA SER A 92 -18.41 -4.20 -12.98
C SER A 92 -18.57 -4.63 -14.44
N ARG A 93 -18.62 -3.67 -15.37
CA ARG A 93 -18.75 -3.95 -16.80
C ARG A 93 -17.55 -4.70 -17.39
N GLN A 94 -16.34 -4.45 -16.88
CA GLN A 94 -15.12 -5.09 -17.37
C GLN A 94 -14.95 -6.49 -16.78
N ILE A 95 -15.12 -6.66 -15.46
CA ILE A 95 -14.99 -7.95 -14.78
C ILE A 95 -16.04 -8.95 -15.25
N SER A 96 -17.25 -8.50 -15.59
CA SER A 96 -18.31 -9.35 -16.13
C SER A 96 -17.97 -9.99 -17.50
N LYS A 97 -16.95 -9.48 -18.21
CA LYS A 97 -16.50 -10.07 -19.48
C LYS A 97 -15.48 -11.20 -19.29
N LEU A 98 -14.98 -11.41 -18.07
CA LEU A 98 -13.94 -12.40 -17.77
C LEU A 98 -14.49 -13.78 -17.39
N ASP A 99 -15.72 -14.12 -17.80
CA ASP A 99 -16.41 -15.43 -17.73
C ASP A 99 -15.81 -16.48 -16.77
N SER A 100 -16.44 -16.75 -15.62
CA SER A 100 -16.11 -17.85 -14.67
C SER A 100 -14.62 -18.06 -14.31
N ALA A 101 -13.73 -17.12 -14.66
CA ALA A 101 -12.32 -17.22 -14.36
C ALA A 101 -12.13 -17.15 -12.84
N ILE A 102 -11.50 -18.20 -12.31
CA ILE A 102 -11.16 -18.26 -10.89
C ILE A 102 -9.78 -17.65 -10.73
N PHE A 103 -9.71 -16.51 -10.07
CA PHE A 103 -8.47 -15.86 -9.68
C PHE A 103 -8.10 -16.26 -8.26
N SER A 104 -6.80 -16.28 -7.95
CA SER A 104 -6.29 -16.57 -6.61
C SER A 104 -5.68 -15.33 -5.95
N THR A 105 -5.10 -14.43 -6.75
CA THR A 105 -4.38 -13.25 -6.26
C THR A 105 -4.74 -12.03 -7.10
N ALA A 106 -4.91 -10.89 -6.43
CA ALA A 106 -5.12 -9.58 -7.02
C ALA A 106 -4.06 -8.60 -6.54
N TYR A 107 -3.25 -8.07 -7.46
CA TYR A 107 -2.35 -6.95 -7.19
C TYR A 107 -3.09 -5.65 -7.47
N VAL A 108 -3.22 -4.77 -6.47
CA VAL A 108 -4.08 -3.59 -6.54
C VAL A 108 -3.26 -2.32 -6.39
N LEU A 109 -3.43 -1.41 -7.34
CA LEU A 109 -2.96 -0.04 -7.23
C LEU A 109 -4.17 0.89 -7.17
N VAL A 110 -4.27 1.71 -6.13
CA VAL A 110 -5.30 2.74 -6.01
C VAL A 110 -4.64 4.12 -5.96
N SER A 111 -5.36 5.16 -6.35
CA SER A 111 -4.87 6.52 -6.12
C SER A 111 -4.86 6.81 -4.62
N GLY A 112 -3.68 6.89 -4.01
CA GLY A 112 -3.53 6.94 -2.54
C GLY A 112 -4.10 8.20 -1.89
N LEU A 113 -4.21 9.30 -2.64
CA LEU A 113 -4.82 10.56 -2.18
C LEU A 113 -6.30 10.70 -2.57
N CYS A 114 -6.88 9.71 -3.26
CA CYS A 114 -8.27 9.79 -3.72
C CYS A 114 -9.25 9.27 -2.67
N SER A 115 -10.33 10.02 -2.43
CA SER A 115 -11.37 9.64 -1.47
C SER A 115 -12.21 8.41 -1.88
N ASN A 116 -12.22 8.04 -3.17
CA ASN A 116 -13.03 6.93 -3.69
C ASN A 116 -12.35 5.56 -3.58
N SER A 117 -11.10 5.49 -3.12
CA SER A 117 -10.33 4.23 -3.05
C SER A 117 -11.02 3.15 -2.23
N SER A 118 -11.77 3.52 -1.18
CA SER A 118 -12.58 2.56 -0.41
C SER A 118 -13.72 1.97 -1.23
N GLU A 119 -14.41 2.75 -2.07
CA GLU A 119 -15.49 2.24 -2.93
C GLU A 119 -14.96 1.31 -4.03
N HIS A 120 -13.75 1.60 -4.51
CA HIS A 120 -13.06 0.76 -5.49
C HIS A 120 -12.72 -0.61 -4.91
N LEU A 121 -12.13 -0.66 -3.72
CA LEU A 121 -11.87 -1.92 -3.01
C LEU A 121 -13.17 -2.70 -2.73
N ARG A 122 -14.26 -1.99 -2.42
CA ARG A 122 -15.58 -2.63 -2.26
C ARG A 122 -16.07 -3.27 -3.54
N SER A 123 -15.92 -2.58 -4.66
CA SER A 123 -16.27 -3.13 -5.97
C SER A 123 -15.44 -4.38 -6.27
N LEU A 124 -14.12 -4.32 -6.07
CA LEU A 124 -13.23 -5.49 -6.23
C LEU A 124 -13.71 -6.68 -5.41
N TYR A 125 -13.94 -6.48 -4.11
CA TYR A 125 -14.39 -7.53 -3.21
C TYR A 125 -15.75 -8.12 -3.61
N THR A 126 -16.68 -7.28 -4.07
CA THR A 126 -18.03 -7.71 -4.47
C THR A 126 -18.01 -8.71 -5.63
N TYR A 127 -17.08 -8.55 -6.58
CA TYR A 127 -17.00 -9.42 -7.76
C TYR A 127 -15.99 -10.56 -7.63
N LEU A 128 -14.93 -10.39 -6.83
CA LEU A 128 -13.87 -11.39 -6.69
C LEU A 128 -14.11 -12.34 -5.50
N GLY A 129 -14.85 -11.89 -4.48
CA GLY A 129 -15.19 -12.71 -3.32
C GLY A 129 -14.02 -12.95 -2.35
N ASN A 130 -14.22 -13.90 -1.44
CA ASN A 130 -13.29 -14.17 -0.34
C ASN A 130 -12.04 -14.97 -0.76
N ASP A 131 -12.12 -15.79 -1.80
CA ASP A 131 -11.00 -16.70 -2.13
C ASP A 131 -9.80 -15.99 -2.78
N VAL A 132 -9.96 -14.72 -3.14
CA VAL A 132 -8.90 -13.88 -3.73
C VAL A 132 -8.13 -13.14 -2.65
N LYS A 133 -6.80 -13.30 -2.66
CA LYS A 133 -5.91 -12.52 -1.82
C LYS A 133 -5.58 -11.19 -2.47
N PHE A 134 -5.53 -10.13 -1.67
CA PHE A 134 -5.27 -8.79 -2.15
C PHE A 134 -3.94 -8.30 -1.60
N ILE A 135 -3.09 -7.78 -2.48
CA ILE A 135 -1.86 -7.09 -2.12
C ILE A 135 -1.72 -5.84 -2.97
N GLY A 136 -1.29 -4.74 -2.38
CA GLY A 136 -1.15 -3.52 -3.14
C GLY A 136 -0.75 -2.32 -2.32
N GLY A 137 -0.82 -1.17 -2.97
CA GLY A 137 -0.54 0.11 -2.34
C GLY A 137 -1.16 1.27 -3.08
N GLY A 138 -1.31 2.38 -2.37
CA GLY A 138 -1.68 3.65 -2.95
C GLY A 138 -0.53 4.25 -3.75
N VAL A 139 -0.78 4.52 -5.03
CA VAL A 139 0.11 5.27 -5.91
C VAL A 139 -0.11 6.77 -5.71
N GLY A 140 0.91 7.56 -6.01
CA GLY A 140 0.84 9.00 -5.94
C GLY A 140 2.20 9.62 -5.73
N ARG A 141 2.18 10.94 -5.64
CA ARG A 141 3.34 11.79 -5.39
C ARG A 141 3.14 12.51 -4.07
N ILE A 142 4.20 12.79 -3.34
CA ILE A 142 4.12 13.54 -2.08
C ILE A 142 3.69 14.98 -2.36
N LYS A 143 4.14 15.54 -3.47
CA LYS A 143 3.64 16.81 -4.00
C LYS A 143 2.74 16.53 -5.18
N GLU A 144 1.44 16.75 -4.97
CA GLU A 144 0.45 16.61 -6.02
C GLU A 144 0.79 17.53 -7.20
N ASN A 145 0.69 16.97 -8.40
CA ASN A 145 0.88 17.68 -9.65
C ASN A 145 -0.13 17.14 -10.68
N ASN A 146 -0.22 17.77 -11.85
CA ASN A 146 -1.16 17.37 -12.90
C ASN A 146 -0.65 16.19 -13.76
N GLU A 147 0.31 15.39 -13.28
CA GLU A 147 0.88 14.28 -14.02
C GLU A 147 0.14 12.97 -13.75
N GLY A 148 0.35 11.99 -14.63
CA GLY A 148 -0.17 10.63 -14.42
C GLY A 148 0.55 9.91 -13.28
N ILE A 149 -0.17 9.00 -12.62
CA ILE A 149 0.34 8.19 -11.50
C ILE A 149 0.10 6.69 -11.69
N LEU A 150 -0.75 6.32 -12.65
CA LEU A 150 -1.06 4.95 -13.03
C LEU A 150 -0.72 4.74 -14.50
N ILE A 151 -0.18 3.58 -14.84
CA ILE A 151 0.12 3.20 -16.22
C ILE A 151 -0.37 1.79 -16.51
N SER A 152 -0.88 1.57 -17.72
CA SER A 152 -1.15 0.25 -18.28
C SER A 152 -1.07 0.30 -19.80
N ASN A 153 -1.30 -0.83 -20.46
CA ASN A 153 -1.45 -0.87 -21.91
C ASN A 153 -2.52 0.10 -22.45
N ASP A 154 -3.54 0.43 -21.65
CA ASP A 154 -4.62 1.36 -22.05
C ASP A 154 -4.23 2.84 -21.99
N GLY A 155 -3.11 3.19 -21.34
CA GLY A 155 -2.68 4.58 -21.22
C GLY A 155 -2.06 4.96 -19.88
N VAL A 156 -1.97 6.28 -19.69
CA VAL A 156 -1.52 6.94 -18.46
C VAL A 156 -2.72 7.60 -17.78
N PHE A 157 -2.92 7.34 -16.49
CA PHE A 157 -4.06 7.85 -15.73
C PHE A 157 -3.61 8.65 -14.51
N ARG A 158 -4.34 9.72 -14.22
CA ARG A 158 -4.09 10.62 -13.07
C ARG A 158 -4.76 10.18 -11.79
N SER A 159 -5.81 9.37 -11.93
CA SER A 159 -6.60 8.87 -10.81
C SER A 159 -7.21 7.52 -11.19
N GLY A 160 -7.84 6.87 -10.24
CA GLY A 160 -8.52 5.59 -10.42
C GLY A 160 -7.78 4.45 -9.75
N SER A 161 -7.96 3.26 -10.29
CA SER A 161 -7.35 2.03 -9.79
C SER A 161 -6.99 1.09 -10.92
N ILE A 162 -5.93 0.32 -10.70
CA ILE A 162 -5.57 -0.81 -11.55
C ILE A 162 -5.57 -2.05 -10.67
N VAL A 163 -6.22 -3.12 -11.15
CA VAL A 163 -6.10 -4.46 -10.57
C VAL A 163 -5.46 -5.40 -11.59
N ILE A 164 -4.47 -6.17 -11.14
CA ILE A 164 -3.85 -7.25 -11.91
C ILE A 164 -4.30 -8.56 -11.28
N LEU A 165 -5.10 -9.33 -12.02
CA LEU A 165 -5.72 -10.58 -11.58
C LEU A 165 -4.93 -11.77 -12.09
N THR A 166 -4.63 -12.72 -11.22
CA THR A 166 -3.84 -13.92 -11.56
C THR A 166 -4.47 -15.18 -11.00
N LYS A 167 -4.20 -16.32 -11.66
CA LYS A 167 -4.60 -17.64 -11.15
C LYS A 167 -3.59 -18.20 -10.16
N SER A 168 -2.35 -17.73 -10.21
CA SER A 168 -1.27 -18.13 -9.31
C SER A 168 -1.54 -17.73 -7.88
N LYS A 169 -1.22 -18.63 -6.96
CA LYS A 169 -1.36 -18.39 -5.52
C LYS A 169 -0.17 -17.61 -5.00
N ALA A 170 -0.45 -16.57 -4.23
CA ALA A 170 0.53 -15.91 -3.37
C ALA A 170 0.16 -16.11 -1.90
N THR A 171 1.13 -15.92 -1.00
CA THR A 171 0.85 -15.65 0.41
C THR A 171 0.99 -14.16 0.65
N THR A 172 0.02 -13.58 1.34
CA THR A 172 0.01 -12.16 1.68
C THR A 172 0.08 -12.04 3.20
N GLY A 173 0.95 -11.16 3.68
CA GLY A 173 1.07 -10.83 5.10
C GLY A 173 1.03 -9.34 5.31
N ALA A 174 0.42 -8.90 6.41
CA ALA A 174 0.48 -7.50 6.84
C ALA A 174 0.71 -7.40 8.34
N LEU A 175 1.52 -6.42 8.76
CA LEU A 175 1.73 -6.13 10.17
C LEU A 175 2.01 -4.64 10.38
N HIS A 176 1.47 -4.07 11.45
CA HIS A 176 1.61 -2.65 11.74
C HIS A 176 2.49 -2.36 12.97
N GLY A 177 2.52 -3.23 13.96
CA GLY A 177 3.31 -3.08 15.21
C GLY A 177 2.88 -1.96 16.18
N TRP A 178 1.90 -1.15 15.82
CA TRP A 178 1.27 -0.19 16.73
C TRP A 178 0.52 -0.89 17.87
N THR A 179 0.64 -0.35 19.08
CA THR A 179 -0.04 -0.83 20.27
C THR A 179 -0.94 0.26 20.86
N LYS A 180 -2.00 -0.15 21.56
CA LYS A 180 -2.92 0.77 22.21
C LYS A 180 -2.18 1.59 23.27
N LEU A 181 -2.15 2.91 23.08
CA LEU A 181 -1.67 3.86 24.07
C LEU A 181 -2.80 4.28 25.01
N PHE A 182 -3.96 4.65 24.46
CA PHE A 182 -5.07 5.20 25.24
C PHE A 182 -6.42 5.02 24.54
N GLY A 183 -7.51 5.06 25.31
CA GLY A 183 -8.89 4.94 24.84
C GLY A 183 -9.69 3.91 25.66
N PRO A 184 -10.90 3.52 25.23
CA PRO A 184 -11.45 3.76 23.90
C PRO A 184 -12.14 5.12 23.75
N PHE A 185 -12.22 5.57 22.50
CA PHE A 185 -13.07 6.66 22.05
C PHE A 185 -14.13 6.12 21.09
N ILE A 186 -15.28 6.79 21.05
CA ILE A 186 -16.29 6.57 20.02
C ILE A 186 -16.15 7.69 19.00
N ALA A 187 -15.95 7.33 17.74
CA ALA A 187 -16.02 8.27 16.62
C ALA A 187 -17.49 8.67 16.36
N THR A 188 -18.05 9.49 17.24
CA THR A 188 -19.50 9.76 17.32
C THR A 188 -20.05 10.44 16.08
N LYS A 189 -19.22 11.23 15.38
CA LYS A 189 -19.61 11.86 14.12
C LYS A 189 -18.46 11.89 13.13
N THR A 190 -18.68 11.32 11.95
CA THR A 190 -17.68 11.27 10.88
C THR A 190 -18.27 11.69 9.55
N GLU A 191 -17.45 12.23 8.66
CA GLU A 191 -17.86 12.52 7.28
C GLU A 191 -16.71 12.23 6.33
N LYS A 192 -16.88 11.23 5.46
CA LYS A 192 -15.81 10.73 4.58
C LYS A 192 -14.57 10.35 5.41
N ASN A 193 -13.49 11.10 5.28
CA ASN A 193 -12.24 10.91 6.02
C ASN A 193 -12.02 11.93 7.15
N PHE A 194 -13.07 12.64 7.57
CA PHE A 194 -13.02 13.55 8.71
C PHE A 194 -13.68 12.93 9.94
N ILE A 195 -12.98 12.95 11.06
CA ILE A 195 -13.58 12.80 12.38
C ILE A 195 -14.00 14.18 12.85
N LYS A 196 -15.31 14.40 13.00
CA LYS A 196 -15.85 15.68 13.49
C LYS A 196 -15.94 15.68 15.01
N GLU A 197 -16.39 14.56 15.57
CA GLU A 197 -16.58 14.40 17.01
C GLU A 197 -16.00 13.08 17.52
N LEU A 198 -15.38 13.15 18.70
CA LEU A 198 -14.97 12.02 19.52
C LEU A 198 -15.70 12.14 20.85
N ASN A 199 -16.41 11.10 21.27
CA ASN A 199 -17.21 11.11 22.50
C ASN A 199 -18.13 12.35 22.63
N TRP A 200 -18.81 12.73 21.54
CA TRP A 200 -19.70 13.90 21.47
C TRP A 200 -19.03 15.27 21.69
N GLU A 201 -17.70 15.33 21.64
CA GLU A 201 -16.90 16.55 21.71
C GLU A 201 -16.11 16.75 20.42
N ASN A 202 -15.68 17.99 20.13
CA ASN A 202 -14.87 18.30 18.95
C ASN A 202 -13.60 17.43 18.89
N ALA A 203 -13.38 16.76 17.76
CA ALA A 203 -12.32 15.75 17.64
C ALA A 203 -10.92 16.30 17.95
N PHE A 204 -10.59 17.50 17.50
CA PHE A 204 -9.28 18.10 17.77
C PHE A 204 -9.09 18.46 19.24
N VAL A 205 -10.11 19.02 19.90
CA VAL A 205 -10.06 19.35 21.34
C VAL A 205 -9.80 18.09 22.17
N VAL A 206 -10.50 17.01 21.84
CA VAL A 206 -10.33 15.71 22.51
C VAL A 206 -8.90 15.19 22.30
N TYR A 207 -8.40 15.24 21.07
CA TYR A 207 -7.05 14.78 20.74
C TYR A 207 -5.95 15.61 21.44
N GLN A 208 -6.07 16.94 21.47
CA GLN A 208 -5.16 17.84 22.21
C GLN A 208 -5.14 17.50 23.70
N ARG A 209 -6.33 17.38 24.31
CA ARG A 209 -6.48 17.08 25.73
C ARG A 209 -5.73 15.79 26.10
N PHE A 210 -5.85 14.75 25.29
CA PHE A 210 -5.20 13.47 25.60
C PHE A 210 -3.69 13.48 25.38
N LEU A 211 -3.20 14.10 24.31
CA LEU A 211 -1.75 14.22 24.15
C LEU A 211 -1.12 15.05 25.27
N LYS A 212 -1.83 16.07 25.78
CA LYS A 212 -1.38 16.82 26.94
C LYS A 212 -1.42 15.99 28.22
N GLU A 213 -2.52 15.29 28.49
CA GLU A 213 -2.68 14.51 29.73
C GLU A 213 -1.75 13.29 29.81
N VAL A 214 -1.54 12.58 28.69
CA VAL A 214 -0.82 11.30 28.67
C VAL A 214 0.67 11.49 28.38
N LEU A 215 1.03 12.50 27.57
CA LEU A 215 2.39 12.66 27.03
C LEU A 215 3.01 14.03 27.32
N ASP A 216 2.28 14.93 27.99
CA ASP A 216 2.67 16.33 28.24
C ASP A 216 2.97 17.13 26.96
N ILE A 217 2.31 16.78 25.84
CA ILE A 217 2.47 17.47 24.55
C ILE A 217 1.40 18.57 24.43
N ASP A 218 1.85 19.83 24.35
CA ASP A 218 1.00 20.97 23.99
C ASP A 218 0.84 21.06 22.47
N LEU A 219 -0.19 20.37 21.97
CA LEU A 219 -0.50 20.33 20.56
C LEU A 219 -1.28 21.57 20.13
N ASP A 220 -0.90 22.17 19.00
CA ASP A 220 -1.66 23.20 18.29
C ASP A 220 -1.77 22.84 16.79
N ARG A 221 -2.28 23.78 15.98
CA ARG A 221 -2.46 23.54 14.54
C ARG A 221 -1.16 23.60 13.75
N LEU A 222 -0.15 24.31 14.25
CA LEU A 222 1.14 24.52 13.59
C LEU A 222 2.05 23.31 13.77
N ASN A 223 2.03 22.69 14.95
CA ASN A 223 2.81 21.50 15.26
C ASN A 223 2.03 20.18 15.08
N PHE A 224 0.81 20.24 14.53
CA PHE A 224 -0.08 19.08 14.42
C PHE A 224 0.58 17.92 13.67
N GLU A 225 1.02 18.15 12.43
CA GLU A 225 1.55 17.12 11.54
C GLU A 225 2.82 16.46 12.10
N GLU A 226 3.68 17.25 12.73
CA GLU A 226 4.93 16.78 13.35
C GLU A 226 4.67 15.84 14.54
N ASN A 227 3.60 16.09 15.31
CA ASN A 227 3.27 15.27 16.47
C ASN A 227 2.32 14.12 16.13
N SER A 228 1.32 14.36 15.29
CA SER A 228 0.24 13.41 14.99
C SER A 228 0.73 12.16 14.28
N ILE A 229 1.84 12.27 13.52
CA ILE A 229 2.49 11.14 12.87
C ILE A 229 2.93 10.03 13.86
N HIS A 230 3.11 10.37 15.13
CA HIS A 230 3.51 9.43 16.18
C HIS A 230 2.34 8.81 16.96
N TYR A 231 1.11 9.30 16.75
CA TYR A 231 -0.06 8.88 17.54
C TYR A 231 -1.31 8.70 16.67
N PRO A 232 -1.31 7.74 15.73
CA PRO A 232 -2.46 7.49 14.88
C PRO A 232 -3.63 6.88 15.66
N PHE A 233 -4.80 6.86 15.03
CA PHE A 233 -5.94 6.11 15.56
C PHE A 233 -5.88 4.65 15.12
N GLY A 234 -6.27 3.74 15.98
CA GLY A 234 -6.55 2.34 15.66
C GLY A 234 -8.03 2.09 15.73
N ILE A 235 -8.66 1.68 14.64
CA ILE A 235 -10.05 1.20 14.66
C ILE A 235 -10.06 -0.22 15.22
N TYR A 236 -10.76 -0.42 16.33
CA TYR A 236 -10.90 -1.73 16.95
C TYR A 236 -11.69 -2.68 16.05
N LYS A 237 -11.20 -3.91 15.93
CA LYS A 237 -11.87 -5.03 15.27
C LYS A 237 -11.78 -6.25 16.18
N GLU A 238 -12.92 -6.89 16.42
CA GLU A 238 -12.96 -8.09 17.25
C GLU A 238 -12.13 -9.21 16.60
N ASN A 239 -11.23 -9.82 17.38
CA ASN A 239 -10.33 -10.91 16.98
C ASN A 239 -9.45 -10.60 15.74
N LYS A 240 -9.17 -9.31 15.48
CA LYS A 240 -8.29 -8.87 14.39
C LYS A 240 -7.37 -7.76 14.87
N GLU A 241 -6.28 -7.53 14.14
CA GLU A 241 -5.42 -6.36 14.30
C GLU A 241 -6.22 -5.06 14.14
N TYR A 242 -5.74 -3.99 14.78
CA TYR A 242 -6.33 -2.67 14.62
C TYR A 242 -6.15 -2.19 13.18
N ILE A 243 -7.13 -1.47 12.65
CA ILE A 243 -6.95 -0.75 11.38
C ILE A 243 -6.42 0.64 11.70
N ILE A 244 -5.15 0.89 11.38
CA ILE A 244 -4.49 2.17 11.66
C ILE A 244 -4.96 3.25 10.68
N ARG A 245 -5.23 4.44 11.21
CA ARG A 245 -5.64 5.64 10.48
C ARG A 245 -4.78 6.82 10.92
N ASP A 246 -4.04 7.37 9.97
CA ASP A 246 -3.10 8.45 10.22
C ASP A 246 -3.83 9.81 10.18
N PRO A 247 -3.92 10.56 11.29
CA PRO A 247 -4.46 11.91 11.28
C PRO A 247 -3.46 12.90 10.66
N MET A 248 -3.82 13.47 9.50
CA MET A 248 -2.92 14.27 8.68
C MET A 248 -3.07 15.78 8.93
N LYS A 249 -4.30 16.26 9.11
CA LYS A 249 -4.61 17.70 9.17
C LYS A 249 -5.77 17.98 10.11
N VAL A 250 -5.88 19.25 10.52
CA VAL A 250 -7.03 19.77 11.27
C VAL A 250 -7.73 20.85 10.46
N SER A 251 -9.03 20.72 10.22
CA SER A 251 -9.84 21.75 9.56
C SER A 251 -10.04 22.97 10.45
N GLU A 252 -10.46 24.11 9.89
CA GLU A 252 -10.73 25.34 10.67
C GLU A 252 -11.74 25.09 11.81
N GLU A 253 -12.71 24.21 11.61
CA GLU A 253 -13.72 23.81 12.59
C GLU A 253 -13.19 22.83 13.66
N GLY A 254 -11.95 22.35 13.55
CA GLY A 254 -11.36 21.40 14.49
C GLY A 254 -11.65 19.93 14.15
N TYR A 255 -11.97 19.63 12.89
CA TYR A 255 -12.15 18.25 12.45
C TYR A 255 -10.80 17.63 12.09
N LEU A 256 -10.59 16.38 12.50
CA LEU A 256 -9.37 15.64 12.19
C LEU A 256 -9.54 14.94 10.84
N GLN A 257 -8.72 15.31 9.86
CA GLN A 257 -8.67 14.64 8.57
C GLN A 257 -7.70 13.46 8.63
N CYS A 258 -8.19 12.26 8.36
CA CYS A 258 -7.39 11.04 8.34
C CYS A 258 -7.03 10.57 6.91
N ALA A 259 -5.96 9.78 6.80
CA ALA A 259 -5.56 9.05 5.61
C ALA A 259 -6.46 7.82 5.36
N GLY A 260 -7.73 8.09 5.03
CA GLY A 260 -8.77 7.08 4.88
C GLY A 260 -9.94 7.34 5.82
N SER A 261 -11.08 6.72 5.54
CA SER A 261 -12.30 6.90 6.34
C SER A 261 -12.23 6.13 7.66
N ILE A 262 -12.92 6.67 8.65
CA ILE A 262 -13.25 6.03 9.92
C ILE A 262 -14.77 5.93 9.97
N PRO A 263 -15.35 4.72 10.16
CA PRO A 263 -16.79 4.58 10.26
C PRO A 263 -17.34 5.32 11.49
N GLU A 264 -18.50 5.96 11.34
CA GLU A 264 -19.22 6.56 12.46
C GLU A 264 -19.58 5.50 13.51
N ASN A 265 -19.54 5.88 14.79
CA ASN A 265 -19.76 5.02 15.96
C ASN A 265 -18.75 3.87 16.12
N SER A 266 -17.63 3.89 15.38
CA SER A 266 -16.55 2.95 15.62
C SER A 266 -15.83 3.22 16.95
N LEU A 267 -15.42 2.14 17.62
CA LEU A 267 -14.50 2.22 18.74
C LEU A 267 -13.09 2.40 18.19
N ILE A 268 -12.43 3.48 18.59
CA ILE A 268 -11.07 3.78 18.20
C ILE A 268 -10.20 4.01 19.44
N ASP A 269 -8.94 3.64 19.33
CA ASP A 269 -7.93 3.91 20.35
C ASP A 269 -6.84 4.81 19.78
N LEU A 270 -6.21 5.60 20.64
CA LEU A 270 -4.96 6.26 20.31
C LEU A 270 -3.85 5.22 20.38
N MET A 271 -3.02 5.17 19.34
CA MET A 271 -1.98 4.17 19.21
C MET A 271 -0.60 4.80 19.38
N SER A 272 0.39 3.97 19.73
CA SER A 272 1.80 4.35 19.73
C SER A 272 2.66 3.18 19.28
N MET A 273 3.94 3.43 19.02
CA MET A 273 4.91 2.38 18.71
C MET A 273 6.14 2.51 19.60
N GLY A 274 6.41 1.48 20.40
CA GLY A 274 7.64 1.37 21.17
C GLY A 274 8.80 0.84 20.32
N LYS A 275 10.04 1.07 20.78
CA LYS A 275 11.25 0.56 20.10
C LYS A 275 11.30 -0.96 20.00
N GLU A 276 10.78 -1.68 20.99
CA GLU A 276 10.78 -3.15 20.98
C GLU A 276 9.68 -3.73 20.07
N ASP A 277 8.54 -3.04 19.96
CA ASP A 277 7.44 -3.44 19.06
C ASP A 277 7.95 -3.48 17.62
N PHE A 278 8.65 -2.42 17.21
CA PHE A 278 9.26 -2.27 15.90
C PHE A 278 10.24 -3.40 15.53
N LYS A 279 11.17 -3.76 16.42
CA LYS A 279 12.23 -4.76 16.11
C LYS A 279 11.68 -6.15 15.84
N SER A 280 10.53 -6.48 16.40
CA SER A 280 9.91 -7.81 16.26
C SER A 280 9.17 -7.99 14.93
N ILE A 281 8.78 -6.89 14.27
CA ILE A 281 7.92 -6.90 13.09
C ILE A 281 8.50 -7.73 11.94
N PRO A 282 9.77 -7.54 11.52
CA PRO A 282 10.30 -8.28 10.38
C PRO A 282 10.25 -9.79 10.59
N LYS A 283 10.72 -10.26 11.75
CA LYS A 283 10.73 -11.68 12.10
C LYS A 283 9.32 -12.25 12.20
N ASN A 284 8.40 -11.55 12.85
CA ASN A 284 7.01 -11.99 13.01
C ASN A 284 6.31 -12.08 11.65
N LEU A 285 6.45 -11.05 10.82
CA LEU A 285 5.85 -11.00 9.49
C LEU A 285 6.34 -12.15 8.60
N ILE A 286 7.63 -12.46 8.65
CA ILE A 286 8.20 -13.57 7.89
C ILE A 286 7.78 -14.93 8.46
N THR A 287 7.91 -15.14 9.77
CA THR A 287 7.58 -16.43 10.41
C THR A 287 6.09 -16.79 10.23
N GLN A 288 5.20 -15.80 10.21
CA GLN A 288 3.76 -16.01 10.03
C GLN A 288 3.38 -16.35 8.58
N ASN A 289 4.21 -16.00 7.59
CA ASN A 289 3.83 -16.04 6.16
C ASN A 289 4.74 -16.89 5.28
N ILE A 290 5.99 -17.13 5.68
CA ILE A 290 6.89 -18.06 5.00
C ILE A 290 6.75 -19.44 5.64
N ASN A 291 6.41 -20.43 4.82
CA ASN A 291 6.55 -21.84 5.18
C ASN A 291 7.90 -22.33 4.65
N GLU A 292 8.76 -22.87 5.52
CA GLU A 292 10.10 -23.37 5.16
C GLU A 292 10.09 -24.41 4.02
N LYS A 293 8.95 -25.11 3.82
CA LYS A 293 8.81 -26.12 2.76
C LYS A 293 8.51 -25.53 1.38
N SER A 294 8.09 -24.27 1.31
CA SER A 294 7.67 -23.64 0.05
C SER A 294 8.84 -22.92 -0.59
N LYS A 295 9.04 -23.13 -1.90
CA LYS A 295 10.05 -22.40 -2.67
C LYS A 295 9.44 -21.10 -3.18
N ILE A 296 9.87 -19.99 -2.59
CA ILE A 296 9.42 -18.66 -2.99
C ILE A 296 10.13 -18.29 -4.29
N SER A 297 9.38 -17.75 -5.25
CA SER A 297 9.90 -17.25 -6.52
C SER A 297 10.17 -15.76 -6.50
N ASP A 298 9.40 -15.04 -5.67
CA ASP A 298 9.39 -13.59 -5.68
C ASP A 298 8.85 -13.01 -4.37
N VAL A 299 9.42 -11.87 -3.94
CA VAL A 299 8.91 -11.07 -2.82
C VAL A 299 8.58 -9.67 -3.31
N LEU A 300 7.36 -9.23 -3.00
CA LEU A 300 6.85 -7.88 -3.22
C LEU A 300 6.53 -7.22 -1.88
N ILE A 301 6.95 -5.97 -1.68
CA ILE A 301 6.63 -5.19 -0.47
C ILE A 301 5.93 -3.87 -0.81
N PHE A 302 4.92 -3.53 -0.01
CA PHE A 302 4.42 -2.17 0.15
C PHE A 302 4.59 -1.75 1.61
N ASN A 303 5.22 -0.62 1.84
CA ASN A 303 5.42 -0.08 3.18
C ASN A 303 4.97 1.39 3.20
N CYS A 304 4.25 1.81 4.22
CA CYS A 304 3.68 3.16 4.24
C CYS A 304 4.77 4.24 4.25
N ILE A 305 4.65 5.25 3.38
CA ILE A 305 5.55 6.41 3.44
C ILE A 305 5.46 7.12 4.80
N SER A 306 4.28 7.18 5.44
CA SER A 306 4.15 7.81 6.75
C SER A 306 4.72 6.96 7.89
N ARG A 307 4.89 5.64 7.70
CA ARG A 307 5.66 4.77 8.61
C ARG A 307 7.15 5.07 8.49
N ALA A 308 7.66 5.16 7.27
CA ALA A 308 9.07 5.51 7.04
C ALA A 308 9.41 6.86 7.69
N ASN A 309 8.53 7.86 7.54
CA ASN A 309 8.69 9.17 8.17
C ASN A 309 8.64 9.10 9.71
N HIS A 310 7.74 8.30 10.29
CA HIS A 310 7.67 8.09 11.74
C HIS A 310 8.97 7.47 12.31
N LEU A 311 9.48 6.43 11.65
CA LEU A 311 10.65 5.66 12.09
C LEU A 311 11.98 6.36 11.78
N ASN A 312 12.00 7.24 10.77
CA ASN A 312 13.20 7.96 10.35
C ASN A 312 14.37 6.99 10.09
N ASN A 313 15.51 7.11 10.79
CA ASN A 313 16.65 6.21 10.60
C ASN A 313 16.36 4.74 10.95
N ASP A 314 15.45 4.50 11.91
CA ASP A 314 15.09 3.14 12.30
C ASP A 314 14.38 2.40 11.15
N PHE A 315 13.76 3.11 10.20
CA PHE A 315 13.14 2.51 9.02
C PHE A 315 14.13 1.65 8.20
N TYR A 316 15.37 2.10 8.03
CA TYR A 316 16.37 1.33 7.28
C TYR A 316 16.83 0.09 8.04
N MET A 317 16.78 0.11 9.37
CA MET A 317 16.95 -1.10 10.18
C MET A 317 15.80 -2.09 9.95
N GLU A 318 14.56 -1.60 9.76
CA GLU A 318 13.40 -2.45 9.43
C GLU A 318 13.61 -3.21 8.14
N LEU A 319 14.00 -2.48 7.10
CA LEU A 319 14.22 -3.05 5.77
C LEU A 319 15.39 -4.03 5.80
N SER A 320 16.47 -3.69 6.50
CA SER A 320 17.64 -4.57 6.65
C SER A 320 17.25 -5.88 7.33
N ASN A 321 16.54 -5.81 8.45
CA ASN A 321 16.09 -6.99 9.18
C ASN A 321 15.11 -7.83 8.35
N LEU A 322 14.20 -7.20 7.62
CA LEU A 322 13.26 -7.92 6.75
C LEU A 322 13.97 -8.62 5.59
N ALA A 323 14.92 -7.94 4.95
CA ALA A 323 15.73 -8.53 3.89
C ALA A 323 16.61 -9.68 4.40
N GLU A 324 17.14 -9.58 5.62
CA GLU A 324 17.89 -10.66 6.28
C GLU A 324 17.00 -11.87 6.59
N GLU A 325 15.83 -11.66 7.20
CA GLU A 325 14.87 -12.73 7.50
C GLU A 325 14.42 -13.46 6.22
N ILE A 326 14.19 -12.74 5.12
CA ILE A 326 13.90 -13.35 3.82
C ILE A 326 15.07 -14.21 3.33
N LYS A 327 16.30 -13.70 3.37
CA LYS A 327 17.49 -14.43 2.90
C LYS A 327 17.78 -15.67 3.73
N ASN A 328 17.54 -15.60 5.05
CA ASN A 328 17.72 -16.73 5.96
C ASN A 328 16.74 -17.88 5.65
N ASN A 329 15.54 -17.56 5.18
CA ASN A 329 14.52 -18.55 4.82
C ASN A 329 14.57 -18.98 3.35
N GLN A 330 15.06 -18.11 2.44
CA GLN A 330 15.07 -18.33 1.00
C GLN A 330 16.33 -17.71 0.37
N SER A 331 17.31 -18.55 0.07
CA SER A 331 18.54 -18.08 -0.58
C SER A 331 18.24 -17.46 -1.94
N GLN A 332 18.79 -16.26 -2.21
CA GLN A 332 18.74 -15.51 -3.48
C GLN A 332 17.53 -14.60 -3.74
N MET A 333 16.64 -14.40 -2.76
CA MET A 333 15.53 -13.45 -2.91
C MET A 333 15.93 -12.02 -2.53
N ASN A 334 15.51 -11.05 -3.35
CA ASN A 334 15.61 -9.62 -3.04
C ASN A 334 14.25 -9.10 -2.56
N LEU A 335 14.27 -8.22 -1.57
CA LEU A 335 13.10 -7.47 -1.15
C LEU A 335 12.90 -6.31 -2.13
N GLU A 336 11.86 -6.34 -2.94
CA GLU A 336 11.61 -5.31 -3.95
C GLU A 336 10.17 -4.82 -3.85
N GLY A 337 9.94 -3.52 -3.99
CA GLY A 337 8.60 -2.96 -3.79
C GLY A 337 8.57 -1.45 -3.77
N ALA A 338 7.64 -0.86 -3.01
CA ALA A 338 7.49 0.59 -2.95
C ALA A 338 7.10 1.11 -1.56
N LEU A 339 7.50 2.36 -1.29
CA LEU A 339 6.87 3.17 -0.26
C LEU A 339 5.57 3.74 -0.81
N SER A 340 4.43 3.30 -0.28
CA SER A 340 3.09 3.65 -0.80
C SER A 340 2.34 4.64 0.09
N ILE A 341 1.32 5.28 -0.48
CA ILE A 341 0.37 6.14 0.24
C ILE A 341 -0.82 5.28 0.66
N GLY A 342 -0.65 4.55 1.76
CA GLY A 342 -1.57 3.50 2.19
C GLY A 342 -1.27 2.17 1.50
N GLU A 343 -1.55 1.08 2.19
CA GLU A 343 -1.24 -0.29 1.76
C GLU A 343 -2.55 -1.04 1.61
N ILE A 344 -2.63 -1.97 0.65
CA ILE A 344 -3.83 -2.76 0.41
C ILE A 344 -3.54 -4.19 0.78
N TYR A 345 -4.41 -4.76 1.62
CA TYR A 345 -4.22 -6.10 2.13
C TYR A 345 -5.54 -6.83 2.35
N SER A 346 -5.55 -8.11 1.94
CA SER A 346 -6.41 -9.15 2.50
C SER A 346 -5.71 -10.51 2.36
N SER A 347 -5.86 -11.34 3.39
CA SER A 347 -5.41 -12.74 3.41
C SER A 347 -6.36 -13.71 2.67
N GLY A 348 -7.46 -13.20 2.11
CA GLY A 348 -8.60 -14.02 1.64
C GLY A 348 -9.67 -14.25 2.73
N GLU A 349 -9.50 -13.66 3.91
CA GLU A 349 -10.51 -13.70 4.97
C GLU A 349 -11.09 -12.31 5.25
N GLY A 350 -12.12 -11.98 4.48
CA GLY A 350 -12.86 -10.74 4.60
C GLY A 350 -12.39 -9.65 3.63
N TYR A 351 -12.88 -8.44 3.91
CA TYR A 351 -12.79 -7.29 3.03
C TYR A 351 -11.34 -6.78 2.87
N PRO A 352 -10.87 -6.43 1.65
CA PRO A 352 -9.59 -5.78 1.44
C PRO A 352 -9.58 -4.39 2.05
N GLU A 353 -8.69 -4.17 3.01
CA GLU A 353 -8.59 -2.90 3.74
C GLU A 353 -7.49 -2.02 3.16
N ILE A 354 -7.70 -0.70 3.24
CA ILE A 354 -6.59 0.26 3.16
C ILE A 354 -5.99 0.35 4.55
N LEU A 355 -4.71 0.02 4.66
CA LEU A 355 -3.93 0.12 5.88
C LEU A 355 -3.08 1.39 5.83
N ASN A 356 -2.87 2.03 6.97
CA ASN A 356 -1.84 3.05 7.12
C ASN A 356 -0.75 2.54 8.05
N LYS A 357 0.43 3.14 7.95
CA LYS A 357 1.58 2.87 8.81
C LYS A 357 1.92 1.38 8.97
N SER A 358 1.63 0.58 7.95
CA SER A 358 1.76 -0.87 7.97
C SER A 358 2.82 -1.31 6.95
N ILE A 359 3.17 -2.59 7.04
CA ILE A 359 3.97 -3.28 6.03
C ILE A 359 3.09 -4.37 5.45
N VAL A 360 3.04 -4.48 4.13
CA VAL A 360 2.38 -5.56 3.41
C VAL A 360 3.40 -6.26 2.53
N ILE A 361 3.47 -7.58 2.65
CA ILE A 361 4.31 -8.44 1.81
C ILE A 361 3.48 -9.43 1.01
N GLY A 362 3.95 -9.73 -0.19
CA GLY A 362 3.44 -10.76 -1.08
C GLY A 362 4.55 -11.71 -1.44
N LEU A 363 4.27 -12.99 -1.28
CA LEU A 363 5.21 -14.08 -1.52
C LEU A 363 4.62 -14.95 -2.62
N SER A 364 5.21 -14.88 -3.80
CA SER A 364 4.85 -15.75 -4.91
C SER A 364 5.67 -17.03 -4.82
N TYR A 365 5.11 -18.15 -5.27
CA TYR A 365 5.78 -19.45 -5.25
C TYR A 365 6.11 -19.92 -6.66
N THR A 366 7.17 -20.71 -6.81
CA THR A 366 7.31 -21.58 -7.98
C THR A 366 6.47 -22.83 -7.74
N ASP A 367 5.58 -23.16 -8.67
CA ASP A 367 4.88 -24.47 -8.65
C ASP A 367 5.85 -25.65 -8.77
#